data_AF-A0A417C3A4-F1
#
_entry.id   AF-A0A417C3A4-F1
#
_cell.length_a   1.000
_cell.length_b   1.000
_cell.length_c   1.000
_cell.angle_alpha   90.00
_cell.angle_beta   90.00
_cell.angle_gamma   90.00
#
_symmetry.space_group_name_H-M   'P 1'
#
loop_
_entity.id
_entity.type
_entity.pdbx_description
1 polymer ?
#
loop_
_entity_poly.entity_id
_entity_poly.type
_entity_poly.pdbx_seq_one_letter_code
_entity_poly.pdbx_strand_id
1 'polypeptide(L)'
;MCFQSITENEMEEDMPMRVFLDQGEKKEALWKLIPKRFRFQPVRLLGCEADGLAGETVLEKTGADVKLLWLWVECSFRKQGAGTMLLDAAVSLAKKLGAESLVTDYQATQQESNVGRTGRTAG
;
A
#
# COMPACT_ATOMS: atom_id res chain seq x y z
N MET A 1 -51.48 -24.75 -6.74
CA MET A 1 -50.07 -24.98 -7.13
C MET A 1 -49.29 -23.79 -6.62
N CYS A 2 -48.40 -24.02 -5.65
CA CYS A 2 -47.64 -22.98 -4.98
C CYS A 2 -46.52 -22.47 -5.89
N PHE A 3 -46.50 -21.17 -6.14
CA PHE A 3 -45.34 -20.42 -6.60
C PHE A 3 -44.85 -19.58 -5.42
N GLN A 4 -43.56 -19.21 -5.45
CA GLN A 4 -42.76 -18.53 -4.41
C GLN A 4 -42.04 -19.53 -3.50
N SER A 5 -40.72 -19.55 -3.40
CA SER A 5 -39.79 -18.41 -3.38
C SER A 5 -38.40 -18.90 -3.81
N ILE A 6 -37.78 -18.24 -4.78
CA ILE A 6 -36.32 -18.28 -4.93
C ILE A 6 -35.84 -17.23 -3.94
N THR A 7 -35.19 -17.67 -2.88
CA THR A 7 -34.43 -16.81 -1.97
C THR A 7 -33.42 -16.03 -2.81
N GLU A 8 -33.56 -14.71 -2.81
CA GLU A 8 -32.54 -13.78 -3.27
C GLU A 8 -31.27 -14.09 -2.47
N ASN A 9 -30.30 -14.74 -3.11
CA ASN A 9 -28.93 -14.64 -2.65
C ASN A 9 -28.56 -13.17 -2.83
N GLU A 10 -28.49 -12.43 -1.73
CA GLU A 10 -27.73 -11.20 -1.64
C GLU A 10 -26.28 -11.58 -1.98
N MET A 11 -25.94 -11.58 -3.27
CA MET A 11 -24.57 -11.52 -3.72
C MET A 11 -24.07 -10.16 -3.28
N GLU A 12 -23.36 -10.12 -2.15
CA GLU A 12 -22.42 -9.04 -1.85
C GLU A 12 -21.51 -8.95 -3.09
N GLU A 13 -21.73 -7.95 -3.94
CA GLU A 13 -20.88 -7.70 -5.09
C GLU A 13 -19.50 -7.36 -4.53
N ASP A 14 -18.53 -8.28 -4.62
CA ASP A 14 -17.12 -8.03 -4.32
C ASP A 14 -16.72 -6.71 -4.97
N MET A 15 -16.55 -5.63 -4.18
CA MET A 15 -16.27 -4.33 -4.74
C MET A 15 -14.88 -4.36 -5.40
N PRO A 16 -14.76 -4.01 -6.69
CA PRO A 16 -13.47 -4.05 -7.36
C PRO A 16 -12.53 -3.05 -6.70
N MET A 17 -11.30 -3.47 -6.46
CA MET A 17 -10.27 -2.66 -5.82
C MET A 17 -10.01 -1.36 -6.62
N ARG A 18 -9.98 -0.22 -5.95
CA ARG A 18 -9.86 1.13 -6.54
C ARG A 18 -8.72 1.90 -5.89
N VAL A 19 -8.06 2.77 -6.65
CA VAL A 19 -7.04 3.70 -6.13
C VAL A 19 -7.54 5.12 -6.18
N PHE A 20 -7.28 5.90 -5.13
CA PHE A 20 -7.60 7.31 -5.04
C PHE A 20 -6.38 8.14 -4.64
N LEU A 21 -6.36 9.40 -5.07
CA LEU A 21 -5.37 10.39 -4.66
C LEU A 21 -6.00 11.31 -3.62
N ASP A 22 -5.44 11.30 -2.42
CA ASP A 22 -5.76 12.28 -1.37
C ASP A 22 -4.73 13.42 -1.44
N GLN A 23 -5.23 14.62 -1.71
CA GLN A 23 -4.45 15.85 -1.80
C GLN A 23 -4.32 16.58 -0.44
N GLY A 24 -4.57 15.87 0.67
CA GLY A 24 -4.54 16.43 2.02
C GLY A 24 -5.89 16.90 2.54
N GLU A 25 -6.99 16.56 1.87
CA GLU A 25 -8.34 16.79 2.38
C GLU A 25 -9.05 15.45 2.67
N LYS A 26 -9.23 15.20 3.98
CA LYS A 26 -10.41 14.53 4.56
C LYS A 26 -10.50 12.99 4.47
N LYS A 27 -9.52 12.27 5.02
CA LYS A 27 -9.84 11.04 5.77
C LYS A 27 -9.03 10.97 7.07
N GLU A 28 -9.57 11.48 8.18
CA GLU A 28 -8.96 11.40 9.52
C GLU A 28 -8.49 9.98 9.89
N ALA A 29 -9.18 8.95 9.37
CA ALA A 29 -8.80 7.55 9.54
C ALA A 29 -7.42 7.24 8.94
N LEU A 30 -7.08 7.79 7.76
CA LEU A 30 -5.79 7.58 7.09
C LEU A 30 -4.64 8.24 7.85
N TRP A 31 -4.88 9.45 8.36
CA TRP A 31 -3.89 10.17 9.16
C TRP A 31 -3.44 9.36 10.37
N LYS A 32 -4.28 8.49 10.95
CA LYS A 32 -3.88 7.64 12.08
C LYS A 32 -2.86 6.57 11.69
N LEU A 33 -2.93 6.05 10.47
CA LEU A 33 -2.06 4.98 9.95
C LEU A 33 -0.70 5.51 9.47
N ILE A 34 -0.69 6.71 8.92
CA ILE A 34 0.53 7.34 8.42
C ILE A 34 1.48 7.68 9.58
N PRO A 35 2.77 7.29 9.51
CA PRO A 35 3.77 7.68 10.49
C PRO A 35 3.82 9.20 10.70
N LYS A 36 3.81 9.64 11.97
CA LYS A 36 3.73 11.07 12.36
C LYS A 36 4.73 11.97 11.64
N ARG A 37 5.92 11.47 11.32
CA ARG A 37 6.98 12.22 10.61
C ARG A 37 6.55 12.76 9.24
N PHE A 38 5.59 12.11 8.58
CA PHE A 38 5.11 12.53 7.26
C PHE A 38 3.94 13.52 7.34
N ARG A 39 3.32 13.69 8.51
CA ARG A 39 2.09 14.48 8.65
C ARG A 39 2.29 15.99 8.51
N PHE A 40 3.53 16.45 8.63
CA PHE A 40 3.90 17.87 8.60
C PHE A 40 4.73 18.24 7.36
N GLN A 41 4.86 17.31 6.41
CA GLN A 41 5.60 17.50 5.17
C GLN A 41 4.61 17.66 4.00
N PRO A 42 4.98 18.36 2.91
CA PRO A 42 4.15 18.49 1.71
C PRO A 42 4.16 17.19 0.90
N VAL A 43 3.52 16.16 1.46
CA VAL A 43 3.40 14.82 0.88
C VAL A 43 2.08 14.65 0.14
N ARG A 44 2.03 13.68 -0.76
CA ARG A 44 0.83 13.21 -1.46
C ARG A 44 0.51 11.80 -1.00
N LEU A 45 -0.77 11.49 -0.86
CA LEU A 45 -1.24 10.19 -0.38
C LEU A 45 -2.00 9.49 -1.50
N LEU A 46 -1.65 8.24 -1.79
CA LEU A 46 -2.47 7.37 -2.63
C LEU A 46 -2.99 6.24 -1.75
N GLY A 47 -4.31 6.11 -1.69
CA GLY A 47 -4.97 5.02 -0.99
C GLY A 47 -5.59 4.04 -1.96
N CYS A 48 -5.72 2.79 -1.52
CA CYS A 48 -6.35 1.72 -2.25
C CYS A 48 -7.49 1.13 -1.41
N GLU A 49 -8.69 1.03 -1.98
CA GLU A 49 -9.91 0.61 -1.30
C GLU A 49 -10.58 -0.55 -2.03
N ALA A 50 -11.15 -1.48 -1.25
CA ALA A 50 -12.11 -2.51 -1.66
C ALA A 50 -13.28 -2.44 -0.67
N ASP A 51 -13.57 -3.50 0.10
CA ASP A 51 -14.48 -3.46 1.26
C ASP A 51 -13.81 -2.84 2.50
N GLY A 52 -13.25 -1.65 2.31
CA GLY A 52 -12.40 -0.95 3.28
C GLY A 52 -11.04 -0.59 2.72
N LEU A 53 -10.20 0.04 3.55
CA LEU A 53 -8.87 0.46 3.16
C LEU A 53 -7.94 -0.76 3.02
N ALA A 54 -7.56 -1.07 1.78
CA ALA A 54 -6.68 -2.18 1.44
C ALA A 54 -5.19 -1.82 1.55
N GLY A 55 -4.84 -0.54 1.36
CA GLY A 55 -3.47 -0.07 1.52
C GLY A 55 -3.31 1.41 1.21
N GLU A 56 -2.10 1.91 1.45
CA GLU A 56 -1.77 3.32 1.29
C GLU A 56 -0.27 3.52 0.99
N THR A 57 0.05 4.58 0.26
CA THR A 57 1.42 5.03 0.04
C THR A 57 1.57 6.54 0.22
N VAL A 58 2.71 6.94 0.76
CA VAL A 58 3.14 8.33 0.92
C VAL A 58 4.20 8.65 -0.12
N LEU A 59 3.97 9.72 -0.88
CA LEU A 59 4.83 10.20 -1.94
C LEU A 59 5.27 11.63 -1.67
N GLU A 60 6.54 11.93 -1.93
CA GLU A 60 7.10 13.28 -1.86
C GLU A 60 7.72 13.62 -3.21
N LYS A 61 7.52 14.86 -3.70
CA LYS A 61 8.25 15.33 -4.88
C LYS A 61 9.56 15.98 -4.44
N THR A 62 10.69 15.46 -4.91
CA THR A 62 12.03 15.92 -4.56
C THR A 62 12.82 16.24 -5.83
N GLY A 63 12.88 17.53 -6.20
CA GLY A 63 13.56 17.95 -7.42
C GLY A 63 12.93 17.33 -8.67
N ALA A 64 13.74 16.55 -9.40
CA ALA A 64 13.32 15.82 -10.60
C ALA A 64 12.65 14.46 -10.28
N ASP A 65 12.67 14.01 -9.02
CA ASP A 65 12.18 12.69 -8.64
C ASP A 65 10.89 12.77 -7.82
N VAL A 66 10.17 11.65 -7.79
CA VAL A 66 9.18 11.38 -6.75
C VAL A 66 9.70 10.26 -5.87
N LYS A 67 9.73 10.50 -4.56
CA LYS A 67 10.15 9.53 -3.57
C LYS A 67 8.94 8.85 -2.93
N LEU A 68 8.92 7.52 -2.98
CA LEU A 68 8.03 6.69 -2.19
C LEU A 68 8.65 6.50 -0.81
N LEU A 69 8.06 7.18 0.17
CA LEU A 69 8.54 7.26 1.55
C LEU A 69 7.99 6.14 2.44
N TRP A 70 6.82 5.62 2.10
CA TRP A 70 6.12 4.59 2.86
C TRP A 70 5.07 3.93 2.00
N LEU A 71 4.98 2.60 2.06
CA LEU A 71 3.93 1.78 1.46
C LEU A 71 3.44 0.82 2.55
N TRP A 72 2.14 0.73 2.71
CA TRP A 72 1.50 -0.20 3.63
C TRP A 72 0.31 -0.88 2.96
N VAL A 73 0.13 -2.16 3.27
CA VAL A 73 -0.97 -2.97 2.80
C VAL A 73 -1.55 -3.69 4.02
N GLU A 74 -2.86 -3.54 4.21
CA GLU A 74 -3.61 -4.20 5.25
C GLU A 74 -3.46 -5.72 5.12
N CYS A 75 -3.30 -6.41 6.24
CA CYS A 75 -2.93 -7.83 6.25
C CYS A 75 -3.93 -8.69 5.48
N SER A 76 -5.23 -8.40 5.60
CA SER A 76 -6.30 -9.11 4.91
C SER A 76 -6.29 -8.93 3.39
N PHE A 77 -5.58 -7.93 2.86
CA PHE A 77 -5.49 -7.63 1.42
C PHE A 77 -4.11 -7.94 0.82
N ARG A 78 -3.20 -8.54 1.61
CA ARG A 78 -1.89 -8.96 1.11
C ARG A 78 -2.03 -10.14 0.14
N LYS A 79 -1.14 -10.16 -0.87
CA LYS A 79 -1.16 -11.14 -1.98
C LYS A 79 -2.42 -11.08 -2.86
N GLN A 80 -3.19 -9.99 -2.78
CA GLN A 80 -4.38 -9.74 -3.61
C GLN A 80 -4.21 -8.57 -4.59
N GLY A 81 -2.97 -8.09 -4.79
CA GLY A 81 -2.67 -7.05 -5.77
C GLY A 81 -2.72 -5.60 -5.28
N ALA A 82 -3.18 -5.32 -4.05
CA ALA A 82 -3.25 -3.95 -3.50
C ALA A 82 -1.91 -3.18 -3.57
N GLY A 83 -0.81 -3.85 -3.20
CA GLY A 83 0.52 -3.25 -3.30
C GLY A 83 0.93 -2.92 -4.73
N THR A 84 0.62 -3.79 -5.69
CA THR A 84 0.90 -3.56 -7.12
C THR A 84 0.09 -2.37 -7.63
N MET A 85 -1.20 -2.30 -7.31
CA MET A 85 -2.06 -1.19 -7.73
C MET A 85 -1.58 0.16 -7.17
N LEU A 86 -1.14 0.19 -5.91
CA LEU A 86 -0.56 1.40 -5.32
C LEU A 86 0.73 1.83 -6.02
N LEU A 87 1.60 0.88 -6.37
CA LEU A 87 2.84 1.17 -7.10
C LEU A 87 2.57 1.68 -8.52
N ASP A 88 1.65 1.06 -9.26
CA ASP A 88 1.26 1.50 -10.59
C ASP A 88 0.65 2.92 -10.58
N ALA A 89 -0.16 3.21 -9.55
CA ALA A 89 -0.70 4.54 -9.34
C ALA A 89 0.39 5.56 -8.96
N ALA A 90 1.37 5.17 -8.14
CA ALA A 90 2.51 6.02 -7.80
C ALA A 90 3.36 6.37 -9.02
N VAL A 91 3.64 5.38 -9.89
CA VAL A 91 4.33 5.59 -11.17
C VAL A 91 3.53 6.53 -12.07
N SER A 92 2.22 6.31 -12.17
CA SER A 92 1.34 7.15 -12.98
C SER A 92 1.30 8.59 -12.47
N LEU A 93 1.29 8.79 -11.15
CA LEU A 93 1.35 10.11 -10.53
C LEU A 93 2.70 10.78 -10.75
N ALA A 94 3.81 10.05 -10.61
CA ALA A 94 5.16 10.57 -10.85
C ALA A 94 5.29 11.11 -12.29
N LYS A 95 4.81 10.35 -13.28
CA LYS A 95 4.76 10.79 -14.68
C LYS A 95 3.92 12.06 -14.87
N LYS A 96 2.74 12.13 -14.25
CA LYS A 96 1.88 13.33 -14.30
C LYS A 96 2.55 14.55 -13.67
N LEU A 97 3.40 14.35 -12.68
CA LEU A 97 4.16 15.42 -12.01
C LEU A 97 5.44 15.80 -12.77
N GLY A 98 5.73 15.18 -13.91
CA GLY A 98 6.94 15.41 -14.70
C GLY A 98 8.22 14.94 -14.02
N ALA A 99 8.13 13.87 -13.22
CA ALA A 99 9.30 13.28 -12.58
C ALA A 99 10.07 12.38 -13.55
N GLU A 100 11.40 12.39 -13.45
CA GLU A 100 12.30 11.52 -14.20
C GLU A 100 12.27 10.09 -13.64
N SER A 101 12.14 9.95 -12.33
CA SER A 101 12.10 8.65 -11.67
C SER A 101 11.17 8.59 -10.46
N LEU A 102 10.77 7.35 -10.12
CA LEU A 102 10.14 7.00 -8.85
C LEU A 102 11.19 6.24 -8.02
N VAL A 103 11.59 6.80 -6.87
CA VAL A 103 12.66 6.25 -6.02
C VAL A 103 12.07 5.78 -4.70
N THR A 104 12.62 4.71 -4.12
CA THR A 104 12.26 4.28 -2.77
C THR A 104 13.50 3.76 -2.04
N ASP A 105 13.59 4.07 -0.74
CA ASP A 105 14.62 3.50 0.13
C ASP A 105 14.01 2.32 0.89
N TYR A 106 14.56 1.13 0.69
CA TYR A 106 14.16 -0.06 1.42
C TYR A 106 15.29 -0.51 2.35
N GLN A 107 14.98 -0.64 3.64
CA GLN A 107 15.89 -1.30 4.58
C GLN A 107 15.73 -2.82 4.44
N ALA A 108 16.71 -3.46 3.84
CA ALA A 108 16.82 -4.91 3.89
C ALA A 108 17.02 -5.33 5.35
N THR A 109 16.05 -6.04 5.91
CA THR A 109 16.25 -6.67 7.22
C THR A 109 17.32 -7.74 7.03
N GLN A 110 18.50 -7.58 7.62
CA GLN A 110 19.46 -8.68 7.69
C GLN A 110 18.81 -9.77 8.53
N GLN A 111 18.30 -10.79 7.86
CA GLN A 111 17.91 -12.03 8.50
C GLN A 111 19.24 -12.62 8.99
N GLU A 112 19.53 -12.55 10.30
CA GLU A 112 20.65 -13.28 10.88
C GLU A 112 20.45 -14.75 10.55
N SER A 113 21.18 -15.21 9.54
CA SER A 113 21.26 -16.60 9.17
C SER A 113 21.96 -17.32 10.31
N ASN A 114 21.18 -17.95 11.21
CA ASN A 114 21.67 -18.96 12.15
C ASN A 114 22.06 -20.25 11.39
N VAL A 115 22.92 -20.11 10.39
CA VAL A 115 23.51 -21.24 9.66
C VAL A 115 24.78 -21.64 10.39
N GLY A 116 24.65 -22.68 11.21
CA GLY A 116 25.71 -23.65 11.47
C GLY A 116 26.87 -23.18 12.34
N ARG A 117 26.69 -23.18 13.66
CA ARG A 117 27.80 -23.44 14.59
C ARG A 117 27.82 -24.92 14.98
N THR A 118 27.89 -25.79 13.98
CA THR A 118 28.25 -27.20 14.15
C THR A 118 29.58 -27.44 13.45
N GLY A 119 30.65 -27.60 14.23
CA GLY A 119 31.88 -28.25 13.77
C GLY A 119 33.19 -27.51 14.06
N ARG A 120 33.85 -27.92 15.15
CA ARG A 120 35.27 -28.36 15.22
C ARG A 120 35.54 -28.83 16.65
N THR A 121 35.37 -30.12 16.95
CA THR A 121 36.35 -31.23 16.93
C THR A 121 37.55 -31.07 17.86
N ALA A 122 37.63 -32.01 18.80
CA ALA A 122 38.79 -32.75 19.31
C ALA A 122 40.01 -31.97 19.84
N GLY A 123 40.26 -32.18 21.13
CA GLY A 123 41.51 -31.96 21.85
C GLY A 123 41.37 -32.61 23.23
#